data_AF-A0AAE1X561-F1
#
_entry.id   AF-A0AAE1X561-F1
#
_cell.length_a   1.000
_cell.length_b   1.000
_cell.length_c   1.000
_cell.angle_alpha   90.00
_cell.angle_beta   90.00
_cell.angle_gamma   90.00
#
_symmetry.space_group_name_H-M   'P 1'
#
loop_
_entity.id
_entity.type
_entity.pdbx_description
1 polymer ?
#
loop_
_entity_poly.entity_id
_entity_poly.type
_entity_poly.pdbx_seq_one_letter_code
_entity_poly.pdbx_strand_id
1 'polypeptide(L)'
;MVSPDSVTRQLNDQISLAKAFLVIAKESNNLQFAWELSAQIRNSQILLSNAALRRTPLTTTESETAIRDMALLLFQAQTLHYDSATMIMRLKAKIQGLEEQMNSITEKSSKYGQIAAEEVPKSLYCLGVRLTIVVNSTALNSKNPEKVVFHLVTDEVNHAAMRAWFTMNSFAGVTVDVQKIEDFSWLNASYVPVLKQLQDSDTRSYYFSGSGGDNRTPIKFRNPKYLSMLNHLRFYIPEVFPALKVETCMETFHRYHKYLNYSHPLIREHFDPDACGWAFGMNVFDLVEWRRRNVTGIYHYWQEKNVDRTLWKLGTLPPGLLTFYGLTEPLNPSWHVLGLGYTNVDPKLIETGAVLHFNGNSKPWLKIGMEKYKPIWDKYVDYGHPLLQQCNVH
;
A
#
# COMPACT_ATOMS: atom_id res chain seq x y z
N MET A 1 -4.51 -7.30 -42.66
CA MET A 1 -5.92 -7.07 -42.28
C MET A 1 -6.79 -8.03 -43.06
N VAL A 2 -7.85 -8.58 -42.45
CA VAL A 2 -8.82 -9.43 -43.15
C VAL A 2 -9.72 -8.54 -44.02
N SER A 3 -10.04 -8.96 -45.25
CA SER A 3 -10.89 -8.19 -46.17
C SER A 3 -12.26 -7.85 -45.52
N PRO A 4 -12.85 -6.67 -45.76
CA PRO A 4 -14.22 -6.37 -45.35
C PRO A 4 -15.22 -7.43 -45.81
N ASP A 5 -15.06 -7.91 -47.05
CA ASP A 5 -15.95 -8.89 -47.71
C ASP A 5 -15.60 -10.35 -47.40
N SER A 6 -14.77 -10.59 -46.37
CA SER A 6 -14.36 -11.94 -45.99
C SER A 6 -15.49 -12.66 -45.26
N VAL A 7 -15.96 -13.77 -45.83
CA VAL A 7 -16.85 -14.77 -45.22
C VAL A 7 -16.43 -15.13 -43.78
N THR A 8 -15.12 -15.28 -43.53
CA THR A 8 -14.55 -15.53 -42.21
C THR A 8 -14.87 -14.43 -41.19
N ARG A 9 -14.90 -13.16 -41.61
CA ARG A 9 -15.28 -12.03 -40.75
C ARG A 9 -16.77 -12.05 -40.45
N GLN A 10 -17.61 -12.20 -41.47
CA GLN A 10 -19.07 -12.30 -41.32
C GLN A 10 -19.48 -13.41 -40.33
N LEU A 11 -18.88 -14.60 -40.42
CA LEU A 11 -19.12 -15.69 -39.46
C LEU A 11 -18.74 -15.29 -38.02
N ASN A 12 -17.59 -14.64 -37.81
CA ASN A 12 -17.14 -14.23 -36.48
C ASN A 12 -18.05 -13.14 -35.87
N ASP A 13 -18.51 -12.19 -36.69
CA ASP A 13 -19.43 -11.14 -36.27
C ASP A 13 -20.81 -11.74 -35.89
N GLN A 14 -21.34 -12.65 -36.71
CA GLN A 14 -22.57 -13.40 -36.40
C GLN A 14 -22.44 -14.29 -35.15
N ILE A 15 -21.33 -15.02 -34.98
CA ILE A 15 -21.05 -15.81 -33.76
C ILE A 15 -21.00 -14.92 -32.51
N SER A 16 -20.43 -13.72 -32.62
CA SER A 16 -20.31 -12.79 -31.49
C SER A 16 -21.69 -12.28 -31.05
N LEU A 17 -22.56 -11.93 -32.01
CA LEU A 17 -23.93 -11.54 -31.72
C LEU A 17 -24.77 -12.72 -31.18
N ALA A 18 -24.63 -13.90 -31.77
CA ALA A 18 -25.33 -15.12 -31.33
C ALA A 18 -24.95 -15.53 -29.88
N LYS A 19 -23.69 -15.34 -29.48
CA LYS A 19 -23.24 -15.56 -28.09
C LYS A 19 -23.92 -14.59 -27.11
N ALA A 20 -24.17 -13.34 -27.50
CA ALA A 20 -24.90 -12.40 -26.66
C ALA A 20 -26.37 -12.82 -26.50
N PHE A 21 -27.04 -13.22 -27.59
CA PHE A 21 -28.42 -13.71 -27.55
C PHE A 21 -28.56 -15.05 -26.80
N LEU A 22 -27.55 -15.92 -26.84
CA LEU A 22 -27.51 -17.16 -26.08
C LEU A 22 -27.59 -16.91 -24.56
N VAL A 23 -26.94 -15.87 -24.06
CA VAL A 23 -27.02 -15.48 -22.63
C VAL A 23 -28.43 -15.00 -22.30
N ILE A 24 -29.01 -14.13 -23.14
CA ILE A 24 -30.38 -13.62 -22.95
C ILE A 24 -31.41 -14.76 -22.96
N ALA A 25 -31.31 -15.69 -23.90
CA ALA A 25 -32.22 -16.83 -24.02
C ALA A 25 -32.21 -17.70 -22.75
N LYS A 26 -31.03 -17.97 -22.18
CA LYS A 26 -30.89 -18.69 -20.90
C LYS A 26 -31.50 -17.94 -19.73
N GLU A 27 -31.23 -16.64 -19.61
CA GLU A 27 -31.80 -15.80 -18.53
C GLU A 27 -33.32 -15.64 -18.64
N SER A 28 -33.86 -15.59 -19.85
CA SER A 28 -35.31 -15.57 -20.11
C SER A 28 -35.95 -16.97 -20.06
N ASN A 29 -35.23 -17.98 -19.57
CA ASN A 29 -35.66 -19.38 -19.48
C ASN A 29 -36.13 -20.01 -20.81
N ASN A 30 -35.75 -19.41 -21.94
CA ASN A 30 -35.98 -19.94 -23.28
C ASN A 30 -34.86 -20.93 -23.63
N LEU A 31 -34.84 -22.04 -22.91
CA LEU A 31 -33.78 -23.05 -22.98
C LEU A 31 -33.71 -23.73 -24.36
N GLN A 32 -34.84 -23.82 -25.06
CA GLN A 32 -34.93 -24.35 -26.43
C GLN A 32 -34.13 -23.48 -27.42
N PHE A 33 -34.44 -22.19 -27.49
CA PHE A 33 -33.74 -21.26 -28.37
C PHE A 33 -32.27 -21.06 -27.97
N ALA A 34 -31.96 -21.14 -26.67
CA ALA A 34 -30.59 -21.19 -26.18
C ALA A 34 -29.83 -22.44 -26.69
N TRP A 35 -30.47 -23.60 -26.76
CA TRP A 35 -29.87 -24.81 -27.30
C TRP A 35 -29.60 -24.68 -28.80
N GLU A 36 -30.57 -24.17 -29.57
CA GLU A 36 -30.47 -23.92 -31.01
C GLU A 36 -29.31 -22.95 -31.36
N LEU A 37 -29.24 -21.80 -30.68
CA LEU A 37 -28.13 -20.86 -30.81
C LEU A 37 -26.79 -21.51 -30.45
N SER A 38 -26.73 -22.27 -29.35
CA SER A 38 -25.48 -22.91 -28.91
C SER A 38 -25.01 -24.00 -29.88
N ALA A 39 -25.92 -24.72 -30.53
CA ALA A 39 -25.60 -25.67 -31.58
C ALA A 39 -25.05 -24.96 -32.82
N GLN A 40 -25.69 -23.90 -33.29
CA GLN A 40 -25.26 -23.20 -34.51
C GLN A 40 -23.96 -22.40 -34.33
N ILE A 41 -23.71 -21.87 -33.13
CA ILE A 41 -22.39 -21.32 -32.76
C ILE A 41 -21.31 -22.39 -32.90
N ARG A 42 -21.54 -23.60 -32.35
CA ARG A 42 -20.58 -24.71 -32.42
C ARG A 42 -20.31 -25.15 -33.86
N ASN A 43 -21.35 -25.28 -34.69
CA ASN A 43 -21.22 -25.61 -36.11
C ASN A 43 -20.34 -24.58 -36.84
N SER A 44 -20.62 -23.30 -36.62
CA SER A 44 -19.90 -22.18 -37.25
C SER A 44 -18.44 -22.11 -36.77
N GLN A 45 -18.17 -22.39 -35.50
CA GLN A 45 -16.81 -22.47 -34.96
C GLN A 45 -16.01 -23.67 -35.52
N ILE A 46 -16.65 -24.82 -35.73
CA ILE A 46 -16.00 -25.99 -36.38
C ILE A 46 -15.64 -25.64 -37.82
N LEU A 47 -16.51 -24.97 -38.56
CA LEU A 47 -16.25 -24.53 -39.94
C LEU A 47 -15.04 -23.58 -40.02
N LEU A 48 -14.97 -22.58 -39.14
CA LEU A 48 -13.82 -21.67 -39.03
C LEU A 48 -12.52 -22.40 -38.66
N SER A 49 -12.58 -23.36 -37.72
CA SER A 49 -11.44 -24.17 -37.31
C SER A 49 -10.89 -25.02 -38.47
N ASN A 50 -11.78 -25.67 -39.23
CA ASN A 50 -11.40 -26.48 -40.39
C ASN A 50 -10.71 -25.64 -41.48
N ALA A 51 -11.19 -24.42 -41.75
CA ALA A 51 -10.53 -23.51 -42.69
C ALA A 51 -9.14 -23.06 -42.19
N ALA A 52 -9.01 -22.73 -40.90
CA ALA A 52 -7.73 -22.37 -40.28
C ALA A 52 -6.70 -23.51 -40.37
N LEU A 53 -7.11 -24.76 -40.14
CA LEU A 53 -6.26 -25.95 -40.29
C LEU A 53 -5.78 -26.16 -41.73
N ARG A 54 -6.65 -25.93 -42.72
CA ARG A 54 -6.33 -26.03 -44.16
C ARG A 54 -5.46 -24.87 -44.68
N ARG A 55 -5.38 -23.76 -43.94
CA ARG A 55 -4.74 -22.49 -44.34
C ARG A 55 -5.32 -21.86 -45.62
N THR A 56 -6.51 -22.28 -46.04
CA THR A 56 -7.25 -21.72 -47.18
C THR A 56 -8.40 -20.87 -46.68
N PRO A 57 -8.68 -19.69 -47.28
CA PRO A 57 -9.86 -18.90 -46.95
C PRO A 57 -11.16 -19.70 -47.14
N LEU A 58 -12.15 -19.42 -46.30
CA LEU A 58 -13.48 -20.01 -46.41
C LEU A 58 -14.21 -19.45 -47.64
N THR A 59 -14.69 -20.33 -48.51
CA THR A 59 -15.46 -19.92 -49.69
C THR A 59 -16.92 -19.64 -49.34
N THR A 60 -17.60 -18.82 -50.14
CA THR A 60 -19.02 -18.50 -49.95
C THR A 60 -19.87 -19.78 -49.93
N THR A 61 -19.64 -20.70 -50.87
CA THR A 61 -20.37 -21.97 -51.01
C THR A 61 -20.18 -22.91 -49.81
N GLU A 62 -18.99 -22.98 -49.21
CA GLU A 62 -18.75 -23.76 -47.98
C GLU A 62 -19.47 -23.17 -46.75
N SER A 63 -19.76 -21.86 -46.78
CA SER A 63 -20.32 -21.12 -45.65
C SER A 63 -21.82 -20.87 -45.71
N GLU A 64 -22.44 -21.03 -46.88
CA GLU A 64 -23.78 -20.54 -47.21
C GLU A 64 -24.83 -21.01 -46.20
N THR A 65 -24.89 -22.32 -45.94
CA THR A 65 -25.81 -22.90 -44.95
C THR A 65 -25.57 -22.37 -43.54
N ALA A 66 -24.30 -22.27 -43.12
CA ALA A 66 -23.95 -21.81 -41.78
C ALA A 66 -24.36 -20.34 -41.55
N ILE A 67 -24.11 -19.48 -42.56
CA ILE A 67 -24.52 -18.06 -42.55
C ILE A 67 -26.04 -17.92 -42.54
N ARG A 68 -26.74 -18.69 -43.39
CA ARG A 68 -28.20 -18.61 -43.53
C ARG A 68 -28.90 -19.04 -42.25
N ASP A 69 -28.53 -20.19 -41.70
CA ASP A 69 -29.19 -20.73 -40.52
C ASP A 69 -28.83 -19.90 -39.26
N MET A 70 -27.62 -19.33 -39.20
CA MET A 70 -27.28 -18.35 -38.16
C MET A 70 -28.08 -17.04 -38.32
N ALA A 71 -28.26 -16.54 -39.55
CA ALA A 71 -29.06 -15.34 -39.81
C ALA A 71 -30.53 -15.53 -39.42
N LEU A 72 -31.11 -16.72 -39.64
CA LEU A 72 -32.47 -17.06 -39.19
C LEU A 72 -32.59 -16.99 -37.66
N LEU A 73 -31.66 -17.57 -36.92
CA LEU A 73 -31.64 -17.49 -35.45
C LEU A 73 -31.42 -16.06 -34.95
N LEU A 74 -30.54 -15.27 -35.59
CA LEU A 74 -30.32 -13.87 -35.24
C LEU A 74 -31.57 -13.00 -35.50
N PHE A 75 -32.31 -13.27 -36.57
CA PHE A 75 -33.59 -12.61 -36.84
C PHE A 75 -34.66 -13.02 -35.83
N GLN A 76 -34.76 -14.32 -35.51
CA GLN A 76 -35.67 -14.82 -34.48
C GLN A 76 -35.40 -14.18 -33.11
N ALA A 77 -34.13 -13.98 -32.73
CA ALA A 77 -33.77 -13.24 -31.52
C ALA A 77 -34.29 -11.79 -31.53
N GLN A 78 -34.22 -11.09 -32.66
CA GLN A 78 -34.82 -9.75 -32.80
C GLN A 78 -36.34 -9.78 -32.62
N THR A 79 -37.04 -10.78 -33.18
CA THR A 79 -38.49 -10.95 -32.98
C THR A 79 -38.87 -11.31 -31.54
N LEU A 80 -37.94 -11.86 -30.77
CA LEU A 80 -38.06 -12.10 -29.32
C LEU A 80 -37.66 -10.87 -28.47
N HIS A 81 -37.41 -9.71 -29.09
CA HIS A 81 -36.92 -8.48 -28.46
C HIS A 81 -35.57 -8.62 -27.72
N TYR A 82 -34.73 -9.57 -28.16
CA TYR A 82 -33.36 -9.72 -27.66
C TYR A 82 -32.45 -8.72 -28.39
N ASP A 83 -32.68 -7.42 -28.17
CA ASP A 83 -31.93 -6.34 -28.81
C ASP A 83 -30.94 -5.64 -27.87
N SER A 84 -30.21 -4.66 -28.40
CA SER A 84 -29.21 -3.88 -27.66
C SER A 84 -29.82 -2.98 -26.57
N ALA A 85 -31.07 -2.53 -26.70
CA ALA A 85 -31.73 -1.75 -25.66
C ALA A 85 -32.11 -2.64 -24.47
N THR A 86 -32.62 -3.85 -24.74
CA THR A 86 -32.84 -4.90 -23.74
C THR A 86 -31.54 -5.27 -23.02
N MET A 87 -30.41 -5.40 -23.74
CA MET A 87 -29.09 -5.62 -23.12
C MET A 87 -28.68 -4.47 -22.19
N ILE A 88 -28.80 -3.21 -22.64
CA ILE A 88 -28.42 -2.03 -21.84
C ILE A 88 -29.27 -1.92 -20.58
N MET A 89 -30.59 -2.12 -20.67
CA MET A 89 -31.47 -2.09 -19.50
C MET A 89 -31.14 -3.20 -18.49
N ARG A 90 -30.88 -4.44 -18.95
CA ARG A 90 -30.49 -5.54 -18.07
C ARG A 90 -29.12 -5.32 -17.42
N LEU A 91 -28.15 -4.77 -18.17
CA LEU A 91 -26.84 -4.44 -17.63
C LEU A 91 -26.96 -3.35 -16.56
N LYS A 92 -27.76 -2.31 -16.80
CA LYS A 92 -28.06 -1.27 -15.81
C LYS A 92 -28.72 -1.84 -14.55
N ALA A 93 -29.70 -2.72 -14.70
CA ALA A 93 -30.35 -3.38 -13.55
C ALA A 93 -29.36 -4.25 -12.74
N LYS A 94 -28.43 -4.96 -13.41
CA LYS A 94 -27.36 -5.70 -12.72
C LYS A 94 -26.37 -4.79 -12.00
N ILE A 95 -26.02 -3.64 -12.58
CA ILE A 95 -25.16 -2.63 -11.92
C ILE A 95 -25.85 -2.12 -10.65
N GLN A 96 -27.13 -1.71 -10.74
CA GLN A 96 -27.89 -1.24 -9.58
C GLN A 96 -28.01 -2.32 -8.49
N GLY A 97 -28.27 -3.58 -8.85
CA GLY A 97 -28.30 -4.68 -7.88
C GLY A 97 -26.94 -4.94 -7.21
N LEU A 98 -25.83 -4.76 -7.92
CA LEU A 98 -24.48 -4.85 -7.34
C LEU A 98 -24.16 -3.65 -6.44
N GLU A 99 -24.59 -2.44 -6.80
CA GLU A 99 -24.48 -1.23 -5.97
C GLU A 99 -25.28 -1.37 -4.66
N GLU A 100 -26.52 -1.88 -4.72
CA GLU A 100 -27.34 -2.18 -3.54
C GLU A 100 -26.71 -3.24 -2.64
N GLN A 101 -26.17 -4.33 -3.21
CA GLN A 101 -25.43 -5.34 -2.46
C GLN A 101 -24.17 -4.77 -1.81
N MET A 102 -23.40 -3.94 -2.53
CA MET A 102 -22.21 -3.27 -2.02
C MET A 102 -22.55 -2.33 -0.85
N ASN A 103 -23.64 -1.56 -0.95
CA ASN A 103 -24.12 -0.68 0.13
C ASN A 103 -24.52 -1.50 1.36
N SER A 104 -25.27 -2.59 1.20
CA SER A 104 -25.64 -3.50 2.31
C SER A 104 -24.43 -4.15 2.98
N ILE A 105 -23.41 -4.54 2.19
CA ILE A 105 -22.16 -5.10 2.72
C ILE A 105 -21.39 -4.04 3.48
N THR A 106 -21.32 -2.81 2.97
CA THR A 106 -20.65 -1.67 3.62
C THR A 106 -21.32 -1.31 4.95
N GLU A 107 -22.65 -1.24 5.00
CA GLU A 107 -23.40 -0.99 6.25
C GLU A 107 -23.14 -2.08 7.30
N LYS A 108 -23.22 -3.35 6.91
CA LYS A 108 -22.89 -4.49 7.80
C LYS A 108 -21.45 -4.43 8.27
N SER A 109 -20.50 -4.13 7.37
CA SER A 109 -19.07 -4.00 7.69
C SER A 109 -18.82 -2.86 8.68
N SER A 110 -19.50 -1.71 8.51
CA SER A 110 -19.47 -0.60 9.46
C SER A 110 -19.97 -1.02 10.83
N LYS A 111 -21.11 -1.72 10.90
CA LYS A 111 -21.71 -2.17 12.17
C LYS A 111 -20.85 -3.20 12.90
N TYR A 112 -20.28 -4.18 12.18
CA TYR A 112 -19.35 -5.15 12.78
C TYR A 112 -18.03 -4.51 13.20
N GLY A 113 -17.53 -3.54 12.42
CA GLY A 113 -16.37 -2.76 12.80
C GLY A 113 -16.60 -1.94 14.07
N GLN A 114 -17.81 -1.38 14.26
CA GLN A 114 -18.14 -0.60 15.46
C GLN A 114 -18.11 -1.49 16.70
N ILE A 115 -18.77 -2.65 16.64
CA ILE A 115 -18.73 -3.64 17.72
C ILE A 115 -17.28 -4.05 18.01
N ALA A 116 -16.47 -4.32 16.98
CA ALA A 116 -15.05 -4.63 17.15
C ALA A 116 -14.25 -3.48 17.79
N ALA A 117 -14.58 -2.21 17.52
CA ALA A 117 -13.93 -1.06 18.13
C ALA A 117 -14.38 -0.81 19.59
N GLU A 118 -15.61 -1.16 19.94
CA GLU A 118 -16.14 -1.10 21.31
C GLU A 118 -15.52 -2.19 22.21
N GLU A 119 -15.28 -3.39 21.68
CA GLU A 119 -14.56 -4.49 22.35
C GLU A 119 -13.04 -4.29 22.42
N VAL A 120 -12.48 -3.40 21.59
CA VAL A 120 -11.03 -3.14 21.56
C VAL A 120 -10.61 -2.23 22.73
N PRO A 121 -9.55 -2.59 23.48
CA PRO A 121 -8.98 -1.74 24.52
C PRO A 121 -8.70 -0.31 24.04
N LYS A 122 -9.16 0.67 24.82
CA LYS A 122 -9.11 2.11 24.52
C LYS A 122 -7.76 2.62 24.01
N SER A 123 -6.65 2.11 24.56
CA SER A 123 -5.30 2.46 24.12
C SER A 123 -5.00 2.12 22.65
N LEU A 124 -5.60 1.04 22.12
CA LEU A 124 -5.34 0.51 20.78
C LEU A 124 -6.17 1.23 19.72
N TYR A 125 -7.49 1.40 19.90
CA TYR A 125 -8.28 2.16 18.91
C TYR A 125 -7.84 3.63 18.86
N CYS A 126 -7.44 4.23 19.99
CA CYS A 126 -6.89 5.57 20.02
C CYS A 126 -5.54 5.73 19.29
N LEU A 127 -4.84 4.63 18.98
CA LEU A 127 -3.68 4.66 18.10
C LEU A 127 -4.10 4.75 16.62
N GLY A 128 -5.09 3.96 16.17
CA GLY A 128 -5.67 4.05 14.83
C GLY A 128 -6.29 5.44 14.55
N VAL A 129 -6.98 5.99 15.54
CA VAL A 129 -7.46 7.38 15.57
C VAL A 129 -6.34 8.40 15.33
N ARG A 130 -5.17 8.23 15.96
CA ARG A 130 -4.05 9.16 15.77
C ARG A 130 -3.41 9.03 14.37
N LEU A 131 -3.37 7.82 13.84
CA LEU A 131 -2.87 7.55 12.48
C LEU A 131 -3.80 8.09 11.40
N THR A 132 -5.11 8.14 11.66
CA THR A 132 -6.12 8.76 10.77
C THR A 132 -5.78 10.18 10.38
N ILE A 133 -5.17 10.96 11.29
CA ILE A 133 -4.84 12.37 11.04
C ILE A 133 -3.77 12.50 9.93
N VAL A 134 -2.87 11.51 9.80
CA VAL A 134 -1.89 11.42 8.70
C VAL A 134 -2.58 11.07 7.37
N VAL A 135 -3.56 10.16 7.41
CA VAL A 135 -4.34 9.77 6.23
C VAL A 135 -5.23 10.94 5.76
N ASN A 136 -6.00 11.56 6.66
CA ASN A 136 -6.84 12.72 6.40
C ASN A 136 -6.05 13.92 5.86
N SER A 137 -4.92 14.26 6.49
CA SER A 137 -4.09 15.37 6.02
C SER A 137 -3.50 15.10 4.64
N THR A 138 -3.16 13.86 4.31
CA THR A 138 -2.69 13.52 2.95
C THR A 138 -3.84 13.50 1.94
N ALA A 139 -5.00 12.95 2.31
CA ALA A 139 -6.20 12.90 1.48
C ALA A 139 -6.67 14.30 1.07
N LEU A 140 -6.86 15.19 2.06
CA LEU A 140 -7.41 16.53 1.88
C LEU A 140 -6.45 17.51 1.18
N ASN A 141 -5.14 17.22 1.15
CA ASN A 141 -4.15 18.02 0.42
C ASN A 141 -3.71 17.34 -0.91
N SER A 142 -4.20 16.14 -1.24
CA SER A 142 -3.89 15.48 -2.52
C SER A 142 -4.79 15.97 -3.65
N LYS A 143 -4.22 16.17 -4.84
CA LYS A 143 -5.00 16.45 -6.06
C LYS A 143 -5.76 15.24 -6.59
N ASN A 144 -5.33 14.03 -6.22
CA ASN A 144 -5.84 12.75 -6.71
C ASN A 144 -5.78 11.74 -5.53
N PRO A 145 -6.61 11.91 -4.48
CA PRO A 145 -6.58 11.04 -3.30
C PRO A 145 -6.85 9.57 -3.65
N GLU A 146 -7.62 9.29 -4.70
CA GLU A 146 -7.93 7.95 -5.19
C GLU A 146 -6.72 7.17 -5.73
N LYS A 147 -5.59 7.85 -5.98
CA LYS A 147 -4.32 7.25 -6.38
C LYS A 147 -3.35 7.05 -5.22
N VAL A 148 -3.72 7.48 -4.02
CA VAL A 148 -2.89 7.34 -2.82
C VAL A 148 -3.25 6.04 -2.10
N VAL A 149 -2.24 5.22 -1.85
CA VAL A 149 -2.35 3.99 -1.07
C VAL A 149 -1.49 4.12 0.17
N PHE A 150 -2.10 3.97 1.34
CA PHE A 150 -1.39 3.83 2.61
C PHE A 150 -1.25 2.37 2.95
N HIS A 151 -0.02 1.87 3.02
CA HIS A 151 0.25 0.57 3.64
C HIS A 151 0.65 0.79 5.10
N LEU A 152 -0.23 0.37 6.01
CA LEU A 152 -0.05 0.46 7.45
C LEU A 152 0.40 -0.92 7.96
N VAL A 153 1.68 -1.05 8.30
CA VAL A 153 2.22 -2.26 8.93
C VAL A 153 2.20 -2.10 10.45
N THR A 154 1.65 -3.10 11.15
CA THR A 154 1.50 -3.11 12.61
C THR A 154 1.74 -4.50 13.21
N ASP A 155 1.89 -4.57 14.53
CA ASP A 155 1.92 -5.84 15.29
C ASP A 155 0.53 -6.51 15.40
N GLU A 156 0.54 -7.79 15.78
CA GLU A 156 -0.66 -8.63 15.95
C GLU A 156 -1.70 -8.04 16.92
N VAL A 157 -1.24 -7.41 18.01
CA VAL A 157 -2.11 -6.85 19.06
C VAL A 157 -2.93 -5.67 18.52
N ASN A 158 -2.31 -4.84 17.68
CA ASN A 158 -2.94 -3.67 17.09
C ASN A 158 -3.67 -3.97 15.77
N HIS A 159 -3.32 -5.06 15.06
CA HIS A 159 -3.80 -5.37 13.71
C HIS A 159 -5.33 -5.38 13.61
N ALA A 160 -6.03 -6.13 14.47
CA ALA A 160 -7.49 -6.23 14.40
C ALA A 160 -8.18 -4.87 14.60
N ALA A 161 -7.71 -4.08 15.58
CA ALA A 161 -8.21 -2.75 15.88
C ALA A 161 -8.01 -1.77 14.72
N MET A 162 -6.80 -1.72 14.16
CA MET A 162 -6.48 -0.84 13.03
C MET A 162 -7.24 -1.26 11.77
N ARG A 163 -7.31 -2.57 11.47
CA ARG A 163 -8.03 -3.07 10.30
C ARG A 163 -9.52 -2.75 10.38
N ALA A 164 -10.16 -2.95 11.54
CA ALA A 164 -11.55 -2.54 11.76
C ALA A 164 -11.71 -1.02 11.57
N TRP A 165 -10.87 -0.22 12.24
CA TRP A 165 -10.92 1.24 12.18
C TRP A 165 -10.80 1.79 10.74
N PHE A 166 -9.80 1.37 9.98
CA PHE A 166 -9.57 1.84 8.61
C PHE A 166 -10.52 1.22 7.58
N THR A 167 -11.27 0.16 7.91
CA THR A 167 -12.34 -0.39 7.05
C THR A 167 -13.68 0.34 7.25
N MET A 168 -13.97 0.82 8.47
CA MET A 168 -15.21 1.55 8.76
C MET A 168 -15.22 2.98 8.22
N ASN A 169 -14.05 3.61 8.14
CA ASN A 169 -13.92 5.04 7.87
C ASN A 169 -13.55 5.29 6.41
N SER A 170 -14.12 6.35 5.82
CA SER A 170 -13.78 6.78 4.46
C SER A 170 -12.80 7.96 4.49
N PHE A 171 -11.76 7.88 3.66
CA PHE A 171 -10.66 8.86 3.63
C PHE A 171 -10.60 9.62 2.30
N ALA A 172 -11.75 10.16 1.87
CA ALA A 172 -11.90 10.92 0.62
C ALA A 172 -11.36 10.19 -0.63
N GLY A 173 -11.51 8.87 -0.69
CA GLY A 173 -11.06 8.02 -1.81
C GLY A 173 -9.67 7.39 -1.62
N VAL A 174 -8.88 7.79 -0.62
CA VAL A 174 -7.61 7.15 -0.29
C VAL A 174 -7.82 5.68 0.10
N THR A 175 -6.99 4.78 -0.46
CA THR A 175 -6.98 3.37 -0.08
C THR A 175 -6.06 3.16 1.12
N VAL A 176 -6.55 2.47 2.17
CA VAL A 176 -5.71 2.07 3.31
C VAL A 176 -5.68 0.54 3.39
N ASP A 177 -4.48 0.00 3.27
CA ASP A 177 -4.17 -1.42 3.40
C ASP A 177 -3.47 -1.66 4.74
N VAL A 178 -4.06 -2.49 5.60
CA VAL A 178 -3.54 -2.78 6.94
C VAL A 178 -2.94 -4.18 6.95
N GLN A 179 -1.64 -4.27 7.22
CA GLN A 179 -0.86 -5.50 7.21
C GLN A 179 -0.29 -5.80 8.61
N LYS A 180 -0.18 -7.09 8.92
CA LYS A 180 0.41 -7.59 10.17
C LYS A 180 1.86 -8.03 9.93
N ILE A 181 2.80 -7.56 10.75
CA ILE A 181 4.24 -7.88 10.61
C ILE A 181 4.52 -9.38 10.78
N GLU A 182 3.73 -10.07 11.60
CA GLU A 182 3.84 -11.52 11.83
C GLU A 182 3.46 -12.37 10.61
N ASP A 183 2.75 -11.81 9.61
CA ASP A 183 2.41 -12.52 8.36
C ASP A 183 3.57 -12.47 7.32
N PHE A 184 4.65 -11.73 7.60
CA PHE A 184 5.82 -11.63 6.71
C PHE A 184 6.74 -12.85 6.85
N SER A 185 6.48 -13.90 6.06
CA SER A 185 7.22 -15.17 6.08
C SER A 185 8.75 -15.06 5.91
N TRP A 186 9.23 -14.02 5.21
CA TRP A 186 10.66 -13.73 5.05
C TRP A 186 11.30 -13.05 6.28
N LEU A 187 10.51 -12.51 7.21
CA LEU A 187 10.96 -11.75 8.37
C LEU A 187 11.33 -12.68 9.53
N ASN A 188 12.42 -13.43 9.36
CA ASN A 188 12.90 -14.42 10.34
C ASN A 188 14.39 -14.21 10.67
N ALA A 189 14.86 -14.83 11.76
CA ALA A 189 16.24 -14.70 12.25
C ALA A 189 17.32 -15.29 11.32
N SER A 190 16.95 -16.10 10.32
CA SER A 190 17.88 -16.60 9.30
C SER A 190 18.19 -15.56 8.23
N TYR A 191 17.28 -14.61 7.99
CA TYR A 191 17.46 -13.51 7.03
C TYR A 191 17.78 -12.17 7.71
N VAL A 192 17.21 -11.89 8.88
CA VAL A 192 17.21 -10.56 9.53
C VAL A 192 18.19 -10.52 10.71
N PRO A 193 19.32 -9.78 10.62
CA PRO A 193 20.32 -9.76 11.70
C PRO A 193 19.79 -9.24 13.05
N VAL A 194 18.83 -8.32 13.05
CA VAL A 194 18.23 -7.78 14.29
C VAL A 194 17.40 -8.85 15.03
N LEU A 195 16.68 -9.71 14.31
CA LEU A 195 15.95 -10.83 14.92
C LEU A 195 16.91 -11.88 15.50
N LYS A 196 18.02 -12.13 14.81
CA LYS A 196 19.11 -12.99 15.31
C LYS A 196 19.74 -12.41 16.59
N GLN A 197 20.01 -11.10 16.63
CA GLN A 197 20.48 -10.39 17.83
C GLN A 197 19.44 -10.40 18.97
N LEU A 198 18.14 -10.37 18.67
CA LEU A 198 17.08 -10.49 19.67
C LEU A 198 16.97 -11.89 20.31
N GLN A 199 17.55 -12.92 19.69
CA GLN A 199 17.63 -14.27 20.29
C GLN A 199 18.78 -14.39 21.30
N ASP A 200 19.80 -13.53 21.22
CA ASP A 200 20.96 -13.52 22.13
C ASP A 200 20.60 -13.00 23.54
N SER A 201 21.09 -13.71 24.57
CA SER A 201 20.82 -13.39 25.97
C SER A 201 21.44 -12.07 26.41
N ASP A 202 22.63 -11.74 25.92
CA ASP A 202 23.38 -10.56 26.35
C ASP A 202 22.78 -9.28 25.76
N THR A 203 22.35 -9.35 24.50
CA THR A 203 21.59 -8.30 23.82
C THR A 203 20.23 -8.08 24.49
N ARG A 204 19.50 -9.16 24.82
CA ARG A 204 18.25 -9.06 25.60
C ARG A 204 18.50 -8.44 26.97
N SER A 205 19.55 -8.85 27.68
CA SER A 205 19.93 -8.27 28.98
C SER A 205 20.26 -6.77 28.84
N TYR A 206 21.05 -6.39 27.85
CA TYR A 206 21.45 -4.99 27.64
C TYR A 206 20.25 -4.05 27.43
N TYR A 207 19.28 -4.43 26.59
CA TYR A 207 18.12 -3.58 26.27
C TYR A 207 16.91 -3.73 27.21
N PHE A 208 16.71 -4.91 27.82
CA PHE A 208 15.49 -5.22 28.57
C PHE A 208 15.71 -5.50 30.07
N SER A 209 16.94 -5.69 30.56
CA SER A 209 17.16 -5.76 32.02
C SER A 209 17.04 -4.38 32.67
N GLY A 210 16.14 -4.26 33.65
CA GLY A 210 16.04 -3.06 34.47
C GLY A 210 17.22 -2.94 35.43
N SER A 211 18.01 -1.87 35.30
CA SER A 211 19.00 -1.28 36.23
C SER A 211 20.00 -2.18 37.00
N GLY A 212 20.01 -3.50 36.85
CA GLY A 212 20.77 -4.41 37.74
C GLY A 212 22.13 -4.91 37.23
N GLY A 213 22.44 -4.76 35.93
CA GLY A 213 23.60 -5.43 35.32
C GLY A 213 24.82 -4.55 34.97
N ASP A 214 24.62 -3.27 34.66
CA ASP A 214 25.71 -2.36 34.29
C ASP A 214 25.33 -0.89 34.53
N ASN A 215 26.04 -0.25 35.46
CA ASN A 215 25.94 1.19 35.75
C ASN A 215 26.84 2.06 34.84
N ARG A 216 27.68 1.46 33.98
CA ARG A 216 28.63 2.21 33.13
C ARG A 216 27.98 2.75 31.86
N THR A 217 26.89 2.13 31.38
CA THR A 217 26.24 2.53 30.13
C THR A 217 24.99 3.42 30.37
N PRO A 218 24.99 4.69 29.89
CA PRO A 218 23.87 5.60 30.10
C PRO A 218 22.53 5.08 29.56
N ILE A 219 21.46 5.24 30.36
CA ILE A 219 20.09 4.74 30.10
C ILE A 219 19.57 5.10 28.70
N LYS A 220 19.93 6.26 28.14
CA LYS A 220 19.57 6.69 26.78
C LYS A 220 19.98 5.72 25.67
N PHE A 221 20.96 4.85 25.91
CA PHE A 221 21.45 3.82 24.97
C PHE A 221 20.80 2.44 25.18
N ARG A 222 20.07 2.24 26.28
CA ARG A 222 19.47 0.96 26.68
C ARG A 222 17.95 0.93 26.42
N ASN A 223 17.51 1.52 25.31
CA ASN A 223 16.08 1.67 25.00
C ASN A 223 15.58 0.56 24.03
N PRO A 224 14.62 -0.29 24.42
CA PRO A 224 14.05 -1.35 23.56
C PRO A 224 13.57 -0.90 22.18
N LYS A 225 13.14 0.36 22.02
CA LYS A 225 12.66 0.88 20.73
C LYS A 225 13.71 0.81 19.62
N TYR A 226 15.00 0.72 19.97
CA TYR A 226 16.11 0.59 19.03
C TYR A 226 16.17 -0.79 18.36
N LEU A 227 15.51 -1.81 18.94
CA LEU A 227 15.35 -3.15 18.34
C LEU A 227 13.92 -3.41 17.83
N SER A 228 13.04 -2.41 17.83
CA SER A 228 11.66 -2.58 17.33
C SER A 228 11.66 -2.92 15.84
N MET A 229 11.13 -4.09 15.47
CA MET A 229 11.13 -4.54 14.08
C MET A 229 10.32 -3.63 13.15
N LEU A 230 9.23 -3.03 13.64
CA LEU A 230 8.49 -1.98 12.90
C LEU A 230 9.40 -0.80 12.51
N ASN A 231 10.40 -0.45 13.32
CA ASN A 231 11.41 0.55 12.93
C ASN A 231 12.42 -0.01 11.92
N HIS A 232 12.74 -1.29 11.92
CA HIS A 232 13.73 -1.89 11.00
C HIS A 232 13.14 -2.32 9.65
N LEU A 233 11.82 -2.50 9.53
CA LEU A 233 11.13 -2.77 8.25
C LEU A 233 11.44 -1.75 7.14
N ARG A 234 11.83 -0.52 7.50
CA ARG A 234 12.28 0.51 6.55
C ARG A 234 13.47 0.07 5.68
N PHE A 235 14.24 -0.92 6.09
CA PHE A 235 15.37 -1.48 5.32
C PHE A 235 14.97 -2.64 4.39
N TYR A 236 13.69 -3.04 4.44
CA TYR A 236 13.12 -4.16 3.69
C TYR A 236 11.95 -3.70 2.81
N ILE A 237 11.87 -2.41 2.48
CA ILE A 237 10.79 -1.86 1.63
C ILE A 237 10.67 -2.59 0.29
N PRO A 238 11.76 -2.98 -0.41
CA PRO A 238 11.64 -3.78 -1.63
C PRO A 238 11.04 -5.17 -1.45
N GLU A 239 11.19 -5.78 -0.27
CA GLU A 239 10.66 -7.08 0.12
C GLU A 239 9.21 -7.00 0.58
N VAL A 240 8.81 -5.91 1.27
CA VAL A 240 7.40 -5.64 1.61
C VAL A 240 6.62 -5.24 0.34
N PHE A 241 7.21 -4.43 -0.55
CA PHE A 241 6.55 -3.88 -1.73
C PHE A 241 7.36 -4.12 -3.03
N PRO A 242 7.19 -5.28 -3.70
CA PRO A 242 7.93 -5.63 -4.91
C PRO A 242 7.77 -4.64 -6.08
N ALA A 243 6.67 -3.88 -6.17
CA ALA A 243 6.25 -3.20 -7.39
C ALA A 243 6.48 -1.66 -7.50
N LEU A 244 7.00 -0.98 -6.46
CA LEU A 244 7.07 0.50 -6.42
C LEU A 244 8.44 1.07 -6.89
N LYS A 245 8.47 2.35 -7.34
CA LYS A 245 9.68 3.20 -7.53
C LYS A 245 9.30 4.70 -7.51
N VAL A 246 10.01 5.58 -6.77
CA VAL A 246 10.18 7.08 -6.92
C VAL A 246 11.49 7.46 -6.12
N GLU A 247 11.97 8.70 -5.92
CA GLU A 247 13.43 8.99 -5.63
C GLU A 247 13.72 10.16 -4.63
N THR A 248 14.77 10.10 -3.76
CA THR A 248 15.13 11.16 -2.74
C THR A 248 16.53 11.15 -2.10
N CYS A 249 16.87 12.26 -1.42
CA CYS A 249 17.09 12.40 0.05
C CYS A 249 17.20 13.90 0.47
N MET A 250 17.70 14.30 1.67
CA MET A 250 17.90 15.73 2.03
C MET A 250 18.72 16.06 3.30
N GLU A 251 19.28 17.29 3.37
CA GLU A 251 20.02 17.83 4.52
C GLU A 251 19.12 18.47 5.61
N THR A 252 19.10 17.92 6.82
CA THR A 252 18.56 18.62 8.03
C THR A 252 18.97 17.99 9.37
N PHE A 253 19.76 16.91 9.37
CA PHE A 253 20.25 16.27 10.61
C PHE A 253 21.69 16.67 10.93
N HIS A 254 22.17 16.27 12.11
CA HIS A 254 23.56 16.54 12.49
C HIS A 254 24.55 15.78 11.59
N ARG A 255 25.80 16.24 11.60
CA ARG A 255 26.93 15.61 10.92
C ARG A 255 27.19 14.19 11.45
N TYR A 256 27.75 13.30 10.62
CA TYR A 256 27.95 11.88 10.93
C TYR A 256 28.70 11.65 12.26
N HIS A 257 29.63 12.52 12.63
CA HIS A 257 30.38 12.43 13.89
C HIS A 257 29.52 12.44 15.17
N LYS A 258 28.26 12.89 15.12
CA LYS A 258 27.34 12.82 16.29
C LYS A 258 26.66 11.47 16.45
N TYR A 259 26.74 10.59 15.46
CA TYR A 259 26.01 9.33 15.40
C TYR A 259 26.92 8.09 15.41
N LEU A 260 28.15 8.23 14.91
CA LEU A 260 29.10 7.13 14.70
C LEU A 260 30.36 7.30 15.56
N ASN A 261 30.99 6.18 15.92
CA ASN A 261 32.23 6.17 16.70
C ASN A 261 33.46 6.35 15.80
N TYR A 262 33.88 7.61 15.57
CA TYR A 262 35.05 7.95 14.76
C TYR A 262 36.41 7.54 15.36
N SER A 263 36.45 7.08 16.61
CA SER A 263 37.65 6.43 17.17
C SER A 263 37.83 5.01 16.62
N HIS A 264 36.80 4.41 16.02
CA HIS A 264 36.88 3.08 15.41
C HIS A 264 37.42 3.17 13.97
N PRO A 265 38.47 2.41 13.59
CA PRO A 265 39.12 2.55 12.27
C PRO A 265 38.14 2.33 11.10
N LEU A 266 37.30 1.29 11.18
CA LEU A 266 36.30 0.98 10.15
C LEU A 266 35.35 2.16 9.83
N ILE A 267 35.03 3.02 10.81
CA ILE A 267 34.19 4.20 10.58
C ILE A 267 35.03 5.31 9.93
N ARG A 268 36.18 5.64 10.55
CA ARG A 268 37.06 6.73 10.11
C ARG A 268 37.61 6.54 8.70
N GLU A 269 37.80 5.31 8.25
CA GLU A 269 38.34 4.97 6.93
C GLU A 269 37.30 5.00 5.80
N HIS A 270 36.00 4.93 6.12
CA HIS A 270 34.94 4.74 5.12
C HIS A 270 33.92 5.89 5.06
N PHE A 271 33.86 6.75 6.08
CA PHE A 271 32.85 7.80 6.19
C PHE A 271 33.47 9.15 6.53
N ASP A 272 33.02 10.21 5.86
CA ASP A 272 33.36 11.59 6.22
C ASP A 272 32.65 12.00 7.53
N PRO A 273 33.37 12.43 8.59
CA PRO A 273 32.77 12.91 9.84
C PRO A 273 31.84 14.11 9.66
N ASP A 274 32.06 14.89 8.61
CA ASP A 274 31.29 16.07 8.26
C ASP A 274 30.27 15.81 7.12
N ALA A 275 30.04 14.55 6.74
CA ALA A 275 28.87 14.22 5.92
C ALA A 275 27.56 14.62 6.60
N CYS A 276 26.59 15.10 5.81
CA CYS A 276 25.27 15.49 6.28
C CYS A 276 24.41 14.25 6.61
N GLY A 277 23.92 14.16 7.85
CA GLY A 277 22.85 13.22 8.17
C GLY A 277 21.53 13.65 7.53
N TRP A 278 20.74 12.68 7.07
CA TRP A 278 19.38 12.90 6.57
C TRP A 278 18.29 12.51 7.58
N ALA A 279 17.06 12.96 7.34
CA ALA A 279 15.89 12.63 8.13
C ALA A 279 15.17 11.38 7.57
N PHE A 280 15.22 10.24 8.27
CA PHE A 280 14.53 9.02 7.84
C PHE A 280 12.98 9.07 8.00
N GLY A 281 12.39 10.26 8.07
CA GLY A 281 10.96 10.49 8.35
C GLY A 281 10.09 10.77 7.12
N MET A 282 10.67 11.23 6.02
CA MET A 282 10.04 11.33 4.70
C MET A 282 11.14 11.10 3.69
N ASN A 283 10.99 10.04 2.90
CA ASN A 283 11.91 9.63 1.84
C ASN A 283 11.06 8.96 0.75
N VAL A 284 11.61 8.88 -0.44
CA VAL A 284 11.01 8.22 -1.59
C VAL A 284 12.12 7.42 -2.30
N PHE A 285 11.86 6.15 -2.60
CA PHE A 285 12.91 5.15 -2.80
C PHE A 285 12.78 4.39 -4.13
N ASP A 286 13.84 4.39 -4.94
CA ASP A 286 13.83 3.62 -6.18
C ASP A 286 14.13 2.17 -5.84
N LEU A 287 13.08 1.35 -5.78
CA LEU A 287 13.22 -0.05 -5.39
C LEU A 287 13.86 -0.90 -6.48
N VAL A 288 14.01 -0.41 -7.72
CA VAL A 288 14.84 -1.07 -8.74
C VAL A 288 16.31 -0.82 -8.46
N GLU A 289 16.72 0.43 -8.22
CA GLU A 289 18.12 0.72 -7.87
C GLU A 289 18.50 0.12 -6.51
N TRP A 290 17.60 0.14 -5.52
CA TRP A 290 17.79 -0.53 -4.22
C TRP A 290 18.10 -2.02 -4.38
N ARG A 291 17.32 -2.74 -5.19
CA ARG A 291 17.55 -4.16 -5.49
C ARG A 291 18.85 -4.36 -6.26
N ARG A 292 19.11 -3.54 -7.29
CA ARG A 292 20.32 -3.63 -8.12
C ARG A 292 21.60 -3.40 -7.33
N ARG A 293 21.57 -2.50 -6.33
CA ARG A 293 22.68 -2.20 -5.41
C ARG A 293 22.73 -3.12 -4.19
N ASN A 294 21.72 -3.97 -4.00
CA ASN A 294 21.54 -4.80 -2.79
C ASN A 294 21.64 -3.99 -1.48
N VAL A 295 20.92 -2.87 -1.39
CA VAL A 295 21.02 -1.95 -0.24
C VAL A 295 20.57 -2.64 1.07
N THR A 296 19.62 -3.57 1.02
CA THR A 296 19.26 -4.43 2.17
C THR A 296 20.46 -5.25 2.66
N GLY A 297 21.28 -5.80 1.76
CA GLY A 297 22.52 -6.50 2.10
C GLY A 297 23.61 -5.60 2.71
N ILE A 298 23.71 -4.34 2.26
CA ILE A 298 24.61 -3.35 2.88
C ILE A 298 24.17 -3.07 4.33
N TYR A 299 22.86 -2.94 4.56
CA TYR A 299 22.29 -2.81 5.89
C TYR A 299 22.57 -4.04 6.77
N HIS A 300 22.46 -5.26 6.23
CA HIS A 300 22.82 -6.49 6.96
C HIS A 300 24.29 -6.49 7.40
N TYR A 301 25.21 -6.17 6.48
CA TYR A 301 26.64 -6.08 6.78
C TYR A 301 26.91 -5.14 7.96
N TRP A 302 26.35 -3.93 7.95
CA TRP A 302 26.57 -2.98 9.05
C TRP A 302 26.00 -3.47 10.38
N GLN A 303 24.81 -4.08 10.39
CA GLN A 303 24.23 -4.64 11.61
C GLN A 303 25.06 -5.79 12.20
N GLU A 304 25.64 -6.65 11.36
CA GLU A 304 26.56 -7.70 11.80
C GLU A 304 27.88 -7.14 12.32
N LYS A 305 28.39 -6.05 11.73
CA LYS A 305 29.60 -5.36 12.20
C LYS A 305 29.42 -4.58 13.50
N ASN A 306 28.19 -4.35 13.98
CA ASN A 306 27.90 -3.63 15.22
C ASN A 306 27.24 -4.49 16.31
N VAL A 307 27.36 -5.82 16.25
CA VAL A 307 26.83 -6.74 17.30
C VAL A 307 27.38 -6.38 18.69
N ASP A 308 28.65 -5.96 18.78
CA ASP A 308 29.31 -5.52 20.00
C ASP A 308 28.96 -4.08 20.44
N ARG A 309 28.20 -3.34 19.61
CA ARG A 309 27.77 -1.95 19.81
C ARG A 309 28.93 -0.93 19.86
N THR A 310 30.05 -1.23 19.19
CA THR A 310 31.23 -0.35 19.15
C THR A 310 31.17 0.72 18.06
N LEU A 311 30.47 0.49 16.95
CA LEU A 311 30.35 1.43 15.83
C LEU A 311 29.31 2.52 16.09
N TRP A 312 28.15 2.16 16.65
CA TRP A 312 27.12 3.10 17.13
C TRP A 312 26.25 2.50 18.25
N LYS A 313 25.52 3.37 18.97
CA LYS A 313 24.74 3.00 20.18
C LYS A 313 23.27 3.42 20.18
N LEU A 314 22.76 4.01 19.09
CA LEU A 314 21.43 4.66 19.06
C LEU A 314 20.60 4.27 17.84
N GLY A 315 19.54 3.48 18.03
CA GLY A 315 18.43 3.36 17.08
C GLY A 315 18.78 2.98 15.63
N THR A 316 17.89 3.36 14.71
CA THR A 316 17.93 2.98 13.28
C THR A 316 18.52 4.05 12.36
N LEU A 317 18.75 5.28 12.85
CA LEU A 317 19.34 6.34 12.03
C LEU A 317 20.81 6.04 11.68
N PRO A 318 21.73 5.71 12.61
CA PRO A 318 23.12 5.41 12.26
C PRO A 318 23.29 4.26 11.25
N PRO A 319 22.65 3.08 11.37
CA PRO A 319 22.76 2.05 10.33
C PRO A 319 22.15 2.52 9.01
N GLY A 320 21.13 3.38 9.04
CA GLY A 320 20.64 4.07 7.86
C GLY A 320 21.71 4.91 7.17
N LEU A 321 22.35 5.83 7.90
CA LEU A 321 23.43 6.67 7.39
C LEU A 321 24.57 5.84 6.77
N LEU A 322 24.97 4.74 7.42
CA LEU A 322 25.98 3.82 6.88
C LEU A 322 25.53 3.06 5.62
N THR A 323 24.23 2.76 5.51
CA THR A 323 23.65 1.91 4.46
C THR A 323 23.53 2.63 3.11
N PHE A 324 23.11 3.91 3.09
CA PHE A 324 22.93 4.68 1.86
C PHE A 324 24.00 5.77 1.68
N TYR A 325 25.13 5.69 2.39
CA TYR A 325 26.24 6.63 2.17
C TYR A 325 26.72 6.57 0.71
N GLY A 326 26.69 7.72 0.01
CA GLY A 326 26.99 7.79 -1.43
C GLY A 326 25.91 7.18 -2.34
N LEU A 327 24.72 6.86 -1.83
CA LEU A 327 23.58 6.30 -2.57
C LEU A 327 22.31 7.18 -2.46
N THR A 328 22.47 8.45 -2.08
CA THR A 328 21.39 9.42 -1.84
C THR A 328 21.62 10.72 -2.61
N GLU A 329 20.56 11.24 -3.21
CA GLU A 329 20.53 12.59 -3.82
C GLU A 329 19.92 13.63 -2.85
N PRO A 330 19.98 14.95 -3.15
CA PRO A 330 19.25 15.96 -2.39
C PRO A 330 17.95 16.43 -3.08
N LEU A 331 16.87 16.55 -2.31
CA LEU A 331 15.62 17.24 -2.62
C LEU A 331 15.66 18.72 -2.16
N ASN A 332 14.62 19.49 -2.47
CA ASN A 332 14.45 20.86 -1.95
C ASN A 332 13.82 20.88 -0.53
N PRO A 333 14.35 21.66 0.45
CA PRO A 333 13.84 21.77 1.84
C PRO A 333 12.34 21.95 2.04
N SER A 334 11.61 22.51 1.07
CA SER A 334 10.14 22.57 1.13
C SER A 334 9.47 21.19 1.17
N TRP A 335 10.10 20.13 0.66
CA TRP A 335 9.51 18.79 0.68
C TRP A 335 9.44 18.17 2.08
N HIS A 336 10.36 18.50 2.99
CA HIS A 336 10.41 17.90 4.34
C HIS A 336 10.71 18.94 5.43
N VAL A 337 9.67 19.60 5.90
CA VAL A 337 9.80 20.63 6.93
C VAL A 337 9.84 19.96 8.31
N LEU A 338 10.94 20.18 9.01
CA LEU A 338 11.27 19.55 10.29
C LEU A 338 11.41 20.59 11.40
N GLY A 339 11.39 20.12 12.65
CA GLY A 339 11.65 20.92 13.85
C GLY A 339 10.41 21.21 14.70
N LEU A 340 9.21 20.89 14.22
CA LEU A 340 7.95 21.31 14.86
C LEU A 340 7.71 20.71 16.27
N GLY A 341 8.45 19.69 16.70
CA GLY A 341 8.42 19.17 18.09
C GLY A 341 9.69 19.42 18.90
N TYR A 342 10.53 20.38 18.48
CA TYR A 342 11.78 20.76 19.14
C TYR A 342 12.11 22.27 19.11
N THR A 343 11.77 23.01 18.05
CA THR A 343 12.31 24.35 17.79
C THR A 343 11.34 25.27 17.04
N ASN A 344 11.75 26.53 16.87
CA ASN A 344 11.09 27.50 16.03
C ASN A 344 11.44 27.25 14.55
N VAL A 345 10.41 27.03 13.74
CA VAL A 345 10.46 26.84 12.28
C VAL A 345 9.93 28.10 11.62
N ASP A 346 10.51 28.49 10.48
CA ASP A 346 10.07 29.64 9.69
C ASP A 346 8.59 29.46 9.24
N PRO A 347 7.68 30.39 9.55
CA PRO A 347 6.29 30.38 9.06
C PRO A 347 6.17 30.18 7.55
N LYS A 348 7.09 30.72 6.74
CA LYS A 348 7.08 30.58 5.28
C LYS A 348 7.36 29.15 4.84
N LEU A 349 8.22 28.42 5.55
CA LEU A 349 8.44 26.99 5.31
C LEU A 349 7.23 26.17 5.75
N ILE A 350 6.55 26.55 6.83
CA ILE A 350 5.30 25.89 7.26
C ILE A 350 4.20 26.06 6.20
N GLU A 351 4.07 27.26 5.61
CA GLU A 351 3.06 27.56 4.58
C GLU A 351 3.35 26.87 3.24
N THR A 352 4.61 26.83 2.82
CA THR A 352 5.02 26.29 1.50
C THR A 352 5.48 24.82 1.54
N GLY A 353 5.47 24.20 2.72
CA GLY A 353 5.97 22.85 2.95
C GLY A 353 5.04 21.74 2.44
N ALA A 354 5.57 20.78 1.69
CA ALA A 354 4.81 19.63 1.21
C ALA A 354 4.49 18.62 2.33
N VAL A 355 5.45 18.38 3.25
CA VAL A 355 5.27 17.51 4.42
C VAL A 355 5.80 18.19 5.67
N LEU A 356 4.89 18.47 6.60
CA LEU A 356 5.22 19.01 7.93
C LEU A 356 5.45 17.86 8.92
N HIS A 357 6.71 17.56 9.21
CA HIS A 357 7.07 16.48 10.12
C HIS A 357 7.24 16.99 11.56
N PHE A 358 6.27 16.67 12.40
CA PHE A 358 6.30 16.85 13.86
C PHE A 358 7.29 15.90 14.54
N ASN A 359 8.57 15.96 14.17
CA ASN A 359 9.65 15.21 14.80
C ASN A 359 9.92 15.73 16.23
N GLY A 360 10.37 14.84 17.10
CA GLY A 360 10.71 15.19 18.49
C GLY A 360 9.64 14.88 19.53
N ASN A 361 9.78 15.51 20.71
CA ASN A 361 9.05 15.12 21.91
C ASN A 361 7.75 15.92 22.10
N SER A 362 7.74 17.21 21.74
CA SER A 362 6.57 18.09 21.86
C SER A 362 5.59 17.89 20.71
N LYS A 363 4.98 16.69 20.65
CA LYS A 363 3.92 16.38 19.67
C LYS A 363 2.68 17.25 19.91
N PRO A 364 1.96 17.70 18.86
CA PRO A 364 0.80 18.57 19.04
C PRO A 364 -0.32 17.88 19.82
N TRP A 365 -0.59 16.58 19.56
CA TRP A 365 -1.56 15.74 20.27
C TRP A 365 -1.19 15.36 21.73
N LEU A 366 -0.19 16.04 22.31
CA LEU A 366 0.21 15.87 23.70
C LEU A 366 0.08 17.19 24.46
N LYS A 367 -0.20 17.11 25.75
CA LYS A 367 -0.28 18.28 26.64
C LYS A 367 1.03 19.11 26.73
N ILE A 368 2.16 18.50 26.33
CA ILE A 368 3.49 19.14 26.21
C ILE A 368 3.82 19.65 24.79
N GLY A 369 2.84 19.61 23.89
CA GLY A 369 2.95 20.12 22.52
C GLY A 369 3.14 21.62 22.47
N MET A 370 3.86 22.11 21.45
CA MET A 370 4.06 23.54 21.27
C MET A 370 2.76 24.19 20.77
N GLU A 371 2.09 24.97 21.62
CA GLU A 371 0.75 25.54 21.36
C GLU A 371 0.59 26.15 19.95
N LYS A 372 1.57 26.95 19.51
CA LYS A 372 1.55 27.59 18.19
C LYS A 372 1.50 26.65 16.97
N TYR A 373 1.78 25.35 17.15
CA TYR A 373 1.73 24.36 16.06
C TYR A 373 0.57 23.38 16.21
N LYS A 374 -0.17 23.36 17.34
CA LYS A 374 -1.33 22.49 17.49
C LYS A 374 -2.41 22.75 16.43
N PRO A 375 -2.81 24.00 16.12
CA PRO A 375 -3.86 24.26 15.13
C PRO A 375 -3.60 23.69 13.72
N ILE A 376 -2.32 23.49 13.36
CA ILE A 376 -1.90 22.87 12.09
C ILE A 376 -2.30 21.39 12.05
N TRP A 377 -2.18 20.70 13.19
CA TRP A 377 -2.56 19.30 13.37
C TRP A 377 -4.07 19.16 13.58
N ASP A 378 -4.65 20.01 14.43
CA ASP A 378 -6.05 19.95 14.87
C ASP A 378 -7.04 20.16 13.72
N LYS A 379 -6.64 20.90 12.66
CA LYS A 379 -7.36 21.04 11.39
C LYS A 379 -7.77 19.70 10.76
N TYR A 380 -7.02 18.63 11.04
CA TYR A 380 -7.22 17.30 10.46
C TYR A 380 -7.81 16.28 11.46
N VAL A 381 -8.22 16.73 12.64
CA VAL A 381 -8.85 15.94 13.71
C VAL A 381 -10.38 16.10 13.65
N ASP A 382 -11.11 15.00 13.54
CA ASP A 382 -12.57 15.01 13.64
C ASP A 382 -13.04 14.91 15.10
N TYR A 383 -13.08 16.05 15.80
CA TYR A 383 -13.61 16.13 17.17
C TYR A 383 -15.11 15.79 17.28
N GLY A 384 -15.84 15.69 16.16
CA GLY A 384 -17.23 15.24 16.13
C GLY A 384 -17.38 13.73 16.25
N HIS A 385 -16.35 12.96 15.87
CA HIS A 385 -16.43 11.50 15.83
C HIS A 385 -16.50 10.90 17.26
N PRO A 386 -17.52 10.08 17.61
CA PRO A 386 -17.76 9.63 18.99
C PRO A 386 -16.59 8.90 19.66
N LEU A 387 -15.87 8.05 18.91
CA LEU A 387 -14.68 7.36 19.43
C LEU A 387 -13.47 8.31 19.63
N LEU A 388 -13.41 9.43 18.91
CA LEU A 388 -12.33 10.43 19.05
C LEU A 388 -12.47 11.22 20.35
N GLN A 389 -13.70 11.58 20.73
CA GLN A 389 -14.02 12.24 21.99
C GLN A 389 -13.59 11.43 23.22
N GLN A 390 -13.61 10.09 23.11
CA GLN A 390 -13.11 9.22 24.17
C GLN A 390 -11.58 9.28 24.30
N CYS A 391 -10.83 9.57 23.23
CA CYS A 391 -9.38 9.39 23.19
C CYS A 391 -8.51 10.43 23.92
N ASN A 392 -9.12 11.42 24.61
CA ASN A 392 -8.41 12.55 25.20
C ASN A 392 -7.45 13.22 24.21
N VAL A 393 -7.89 13.41 22.96
CA VAL A 393 -7.19 14.24 21.99
C VAL A 393 -7.48 15.70 22.37
N HIS A 394 -6.42 16.42 22.74
CA HIS A 394 -6.44 17.78 23.26
C HIS A 394 -5.77 18.74 22.28
#